data_AF-A0AAW1IYU5-F1
#
_entry.id   AF-A0AAW1IYU5-F1
#
_cell.length_a   1.000
_cell.length_b   1.000
_cell.length_c   1.000
_cell.angle_alpha   90.00
_cell.angle_beta   90.00
_cell.angle_gamma   90.00
#
_symmetry.space_group_name_H-M   'P 1'
#
loop_
_entity.id
_entity.type
_entity.pdbx_description
1 polymer ?
#
loop_
_entity_poly.entity_id
_entity_poly.type
_entity_poly.pdbx_seq_one_letter_code
_entity_poly.pdbx_strand_id
1 'polypeptide(L)'
;MENSDSESDNDIKNENQPEEIDVTPEEREKIKQEISTMSFEELQKLKQQIGTKVYNETIFGVHRQPKTNFKRLNKNRPREMSSKRRINIRNEITQLKKQPTFRDPRFDPLCGTFNEESFRENYKFLYDMKQKEYKQLERELEMTEDVEERRKIKYLKQRLGNQIREHEKLEKEKRKIQEEKQEIRTKLRKGEKPVFKKKSEKKLEGLIEKYEELKKSNKLQKHIEKKSKKLAAKFKKSE
;
A
#
# COMPACT_ATOMS: atom_id res chain seq x y z
N MET A 1 -33.70 47.10 -22.86
CA MET A 1 -33.25 46.04 -23.78
C MET A 1 -33.54 44.72 -23.11
N GLU A 2 -34.66 44.14 -23.52
CA GLU A 2 -35.13 42.81 -23.15
C GLU A 2 -34.12 41.78 -23.63
N ASN A 3 -33.70 40.87 -22.75
CA ASN A 3 -33.08 39.61 -23.15
C ASN A 3 -33.91 38.51 -22.49
N SER A 4 -34.90 38.09 -23.26
CA SER A 4 -35.66 36.86 -23.15
C SER A 4 -34.73 35.67 -23.40
N ASP A 5 -34.20 35.05 -22.34
CA ASP A 5 -33.58 33.73 -22.46
C ASP A 5 -34.66 32.66 -22.33
N SER A 6 -35.29 32.41 -23.47
CA SER A 6 -36.05 31.21 -23.77
C SER A 6 -35.07 30.03 -23.89
N GLU A 7 -34.73 29.39 -22.78
CA GLU A 7 -34.15 28.06 -22.84
C GLU A 7 -35.29 27.05 -22.96
N SER A 8 -35.47 26.62 -24.22
CA SER A 8 -36.33 25.53 -24.65
C SER A 8 -36.07 24.28 -23.81
N ASP A 9 -36.99 23.96 -22.91
CA ASP A 9 -37.17 22.61 -22.42
C ASP A 9 -37.50 21.74 -23.64
N ASN A 10 -36.50 21.03 -24.16
CA ASN A 10 -36.70 19.94 -25.10
C ASN A 10 -37.43 18.84 -24.33
N ASP A 11 -38.76 18.97 -24.26
CA ASP A 11 -39.69 17.87 -24.07
C ASP A 11 -39.42 16.87 -25.19
N ILE A 12 -38.52 15.93 -24.92
CA ILE A 12 -38.49 14.67 -25.65
C ILE A 12 -39.82 13.99 -25.30
N LYS A 13 -40.84 14.30 -26.10
CA LYS A 13 -42.07 13.56 -26.19
C LYS A 13 -41.68 12.13 -26.51
N ASN A 14 -41.63 11.31 -25.47
CA ASN A 14 -41.51 9.88 -25.61
C ASN A 14 -42.88 9.42 -26.10
N GLU A 15 -43.10 9.48 -27.41
CA GLU A 15 -44.34 9.17 -28.12
C GLU A 15 -44.74 7.68 -28.09
N ASN A 16 -44.14 6.89 -27.21
CA ASN A 16 -44.58 5.53 -26.90
C ASN A 16 -45.02 5.44 -25.43
N GLN A 17 -46.00 6.27 -25.06
CA GLN A 17 -46.88 5.93 -23.94
C GLN A 17 -47.94 4.97 -24.49
N PRO A 18 -47.99 3.69 -24.05
CA PRO A 18 -49.15 2.87 -24.35
C PRO A 18 -50.37 3.59 -23.78
N GLU A 19 -51.41 3.74 -24.60
CA GLU A 19 -52.68 4.37 -24.24
C GLU A 19 -53.10 3.85 -22.86
N GLU A 20 -53.28 4.76 -21.89
CA GLU A 20 -53.72 4.39 -20.55
C GLU A 20 -55.15 3.85 -20.67
N ILE A 21 -55.29 2.52 -20.61
CA ILE A 21 -56.60 1.87 -20.56
C ILE A 21 -57.15 2.16 -19.17
N ASP A 22 -57.97 3.20 -19.07
CA ASP A 22 -58.59 3.63 -17.81
C ASP A 22 -59.77 2.70 -17.49
N VAL A 23 -59.46 1.45 -17.10
CA VAL A 23 -60.46 0.45 -16.72
C VAL A 23 -61.18 0.95 -15.47
N THR A 24 -62.49 1.08 -15.54
CA THR A 24 -63.31 1.56 -14.43
C THR A 24 -63.21 0.62 -13.22
N PRO A 25 -63.36 1.12 -11.98
CA PRO A 25 -63.20 0.28 -10.78
C PRO A 25 -64.15 -0.94 -10.78
N GLU A 26 -65.35 -0.80 -11.33
CA GLU A 26 -66.35 -1.86 -11.43
C GLU A 26 -65.93 -2.96 -12.43
N GLU A 27 -65.33 -2.59 -13.56
CA GLU A 27 -64.79 -3.55 -14.53
C GLU A 27 -63.61 -4.34 -13.96
N ARG A 28 -62.77 -3.70 -13.12
CA ARG A 28 -61.66 -4.38 -12.44
C ARG A 28 -62.14 -5.44 -11.45
N GLU A 29 -63.25 -5.19 -10.75
CA GLU A 29 -63.82 -6.17 -9.84
C GLU A 29 -64.38 -7.39 -10.58
N LYS A 30 -65.03 -7.19 -11.72
CA LYS A 30 -65.48 -8.27 -12.60
C LYS A 30 -64.30 -9.10 -13.13
N ILE A 31 -63.25 -8.43 -13.61
CA ILE A 31 -62.02 -9.08 -14.07
C ILE A 31 -61.36 -9.88 -12.93
N LYS A 32 -61.35 -9.37 -11.70
CA LYS A 32 -60.84 -10.12 -10.53
C LYS A 32 -61.66 -11.36 -10.22
N GLN A 33 -62.99 -11.30 -10.33
CA GLN A 33 -63.86 -12.45 -10.12
C GLN A 33 -63.62 -13.53 -11.18
N GLU A 34 -63.50 -13.13 -12.45
CA GLU A 34 -63.17 -14.04 -13.56
C GLU A 34 -61.77 -14.66 -13.41
N ILE A 35 -60.76 -13.88 -13.04
CA ILE A 35 -59.41 -14.38 -12.77
C ILE A 35 -59.37 -15.35 -11.59
N SER A 36 -60.24 -15.15 -10.60
CA SER A 36 -60.28 -16.01 -9.40
C SER A 36 -60.85 -17.40 -9.68
N THR A 37 -61.61 -17.60 -10.76
CA THR A 37 -62.15 -18.92 -11.13
C THR A 37 -61.23 -19.72 -12.04
N MET A 38 -60.22 -19.09 -12.65
CA MET A 38 -59.27 -19.73 -13.56
C MET A 38 -58.16 -20.48 -12.81
N SER A 39 -57.64 -21.54 -13.42
CA SER A 39 -56.54 -22.33 -12.85
C SER A 39 -55.20 -21.57 -12.91
N PHE A 40 -54.27 -21.90 -12.02
CA PHE A 40 -52.97 -21.22 -11.95
C PHE A 40 -52.17 -21.27 -13.27
N GLU A 41 -52.26 -22.38 -14.01
CA GLU A 41 -51.58 -22.52 -15.30
C GLU A 41 -52.12 -21.52 -16.34
N GLU A 42 -53.44 -21.32 -16.36
CA GLU A 42 -54.10 -20.36 -17.25
C GLU A 42 -53.73 -18.93 -16.89
N LEU A 43 -53.65 -18.60 -15.59
CA LEU A 43 -53.18 -17.29 -15.14
C LEU A 43 -51.73 -17.01 -15.56
N GLN A 44 -50.87 -18.02 -15.53
CA GLN A 44 -49.49 -17.88 -15.96
C GLN A 44 -49.37 -17.68 -17.47
N LYS A 45 -50.17 -18.41 -18.27
CA LYS A 45 -50.27 -18.22 -19.73
C LYS A 45 -50.79 -16.82 -20.08
N LEU A 46 -51.84 -16.36 -19.40
CA LEU A 46 -52.42 -15.03 -19.58
C LEU A 46 -51.40 -13.92 -19.27
N LYS A 47 -50.67 -14.07 -18.16
CA LYS A 47 -49.60 -13.14 -17.76
C LYS A 47 -48.43 -13.11 -18.75
N GLN A 48 -48.11 -14.23 -19.42
CA GLN A 48 -47.10 -14.27 -20.47
C GLN A 48 -47.58 -13.63 -21.78
N GLN A 49 -48.85 -13.83 -22.16
CA GLN A 49 -49.43 -13.28 -23.39
C GLN A 49 -49.64 -11.76 -23.31
N ILE A 50 -50.28 -11.28 -22.25
CA ILE A 50 -50.61 -9.85 -22.08
C ILE A 50 -49.41 -9.07 -21.50
N GLY A 51 -48.49 -9.77 -20.84
CA GLY A 51 -47.30 -9.20 -20.21
C GLY A 51 -47.53 -8.79 -18.76
N THR A 52 -46.46 -8.91 -17.96
CA THR A 52 -46.54 -8.77 -16.49
C THR A 52 -46.96 -7.38 -16.02
N LYS A 53 -46.60 -6.33 -16.76
CA LYS A 53 -46.93 -4.94 -16.40
C LYS A 53 -48.42 -4.66 -16.57
N VAL A 54 -48.97 -4.94 -17.76
CA VAL A 54 -50.38 -4.71 -18.08
C VAL A 54 -51.28 -5.57 -17.19
N TYR A 55 -50.95 -6.85 -17.00
CA TYR A 55 -51.68 -7.74 -16.07
C TYR A 55 -51.72 -7.20 -14.63
N ASN A 56 -50.59 -6.70 -14.13
CA ASN A 56 -50.56 -6.13 -12.78
C ASN A 56 -51.31 -4.80 -12.70
N GLU A 57 -51.24 -3.95 -13.73
CA GLU A 57 -51.95 -2.68 -13.78
C GLU A 57 -53.47 -2.87 -13.86
N THR A 58 -53.97 -3.87 -14.60
CA THR A 58 -55.41 -4.16 -14.68
C THR A 58 -55.98 -4.69 -13.35
N ILE A 59 -55.23 -5.54 -12.65
CA ILE A 59 -55.69 -6.15 -11.38
C ILE A 59 -55.47 -5.22 -10.19
N PHE A 60 -54.27 -4.68 -10.03
CA PHE A 60 -53.89 -3.90 -8.84
C PHE A 60 -54.07 -2.40 -9.05
N GLY A 61 -54.20 -1.94 -10.28
CA GLY A 61 -54.24 -0.51 -10.62
C GLY A 61 -52.85 0.12 -10.75
N VAL A 62 -52.81 1.29 -11.37
CA VAL A 62 -51.59 2.10 -11.50
C VAL A 62 -51.34 2.86 -10.19
N HIS A 63 -50.42 2.35 -9.37
CA HIS A 63 -49.93 3.10 -8.20
C HIS A 63 -48.70 3.94 -8.58
N ARG A 64 -48.93 5.20 -8.96
CA ARG A 64 -47.86 6.20 -9.12
C ARG A 64 -47.67 6.94 -7.81
N GLN A 65 -46.49 6.82 -7.20
CA GLN A 65 -46.12 7.67 -6.08
C GLN A 65 -46.00 9.13 -6.58
N PRO A 66 -46.58 10.12 -5.85
CA PRO A 66 -46.52 11.50 -6.29
C PRO A 66 -45.06 11.95 -6.38
N LYS A 67 -44.65 12.46 -7.55
CA LYS A 67 -43.32 13.05 -7.73
C LYS A 67 -43.25 14.32 -6.87
N THR A 68 -42.51 14.28 -5.77
CA THR A 68 -42.27 15.47 -4.94
C THR A 68 -41.34 16.43 -5.69
N ASN A 69 -41.89 17.55 -6.14
CA ASN A 69 -41.13 18.59 -6.80
C ASN A 69 -40.44 19.49 -5.77
N PHE A 70 -39.20 19.19 -5.41
CA PHE A 70 -38.37 20.06 -4.58
C PHE A 70 -37.94 21.29 -5.40
N LYS A 71 -38.74 22.36 -5.38
CA LYS A 71 -38.40 23.67 -5.98
C LYS A 71 -37.61 24.51 -4.96
N ARG A 72 -36.73 25.39 -5.47
CA ARG A 72 -36.05 26.38 -4.61
C ARG A 72 -37.05 27.44 -4.17
N LEU A 73 -36.96 27.91 -2.93
CA LEU A 73 -37.78 29.04 -2.45
C LEU A 73 -37.31 30.38 -3.03
N ASN A 74 -35.99 30.59 -3.19
CA ASN A 74 -35.37 31.81 -3.74
C ASN A 74 -34.15 31.44 -4.62
N LYS A 75 -33.76 32.33 -5.54
CA LYS A 75 -32.65 32.08 -6.50
C LYS A 75 -31.29 31.87 -5.82
N ASN A 76 -31.09 32.48 -4.65
CA ASN A 76 -29.84 32.41 -3.88
C ASN A 76 -29.74 31.20 -2.91
N ARG A 77 -30.72 30.29 -2.90
CA ARG A 77 -30.71 29.07 -2.07
C ARG A 77 -30.38 27.83 -2.91
N PRO A 78 -29.55 26.89 -2.44
CA PRO A 78 -29.32 25.62 -3.13
C PRO A 78 -30.62 24.80 -3.26
N ARG A 79 -30.71 23.97 -4.31
CA ARG A 79 -31.85 23.08 -4.52
C ARG A 79 -31.65 21.80 -3.72
N GLU A 80 -32.68 21.36 -3.03
CA GLU A 80 -32.73 20.00 -2.47
C GLU A 80 -32.87 18.98 -3.61
N MET A 81 -32.04 17.94 -3.59
CA MET A 81 -32.10 16.82 -4.53
C MET A 81 -32.04 15.50 -3.77
N SER A 82 -32.72 14.47 -4.30
CA SER A 82 -32.61 13.12 -3.74
C SER A 82 -31.20 12.56 -3.93
N SER A 83 -30.64 11.98 -2.87
CA SER A 83 -29.37 11.24 -2.91
C SER A 83 -29.38 10.05 -3.86
N LYS A 84 -30.57 9.56 -4.25
CA LYS A 84 -30.73 8.46 -5.21
C LYS A 84 -30.57 8.91 -6.67
N ARG A 85 -30.50 10.22 -6.94
CA ARG A 85 -30.31 10.74 -8.30
C ARG A 85 -28.85 10.55 -8.72
N ARG A 86 -28.62 9.67 -9.69
CA ARG A 86 -27.29 9.47 -10.27
C ARG A 86 -26.81 10.76 -10.94
N ILE A 87 -25.58 11.18 -10.64
CA ILE A 87 -24.94 12.33 -11.27
C ILE A 87 -24.43 11.89 -12.64
N ASN A 88 -24.66 12.71 -13.68
CA ASN A 88 -24.13 12.45 -15.02
C ASN A 88 -22.68 12.97 -15.06
N ILE A 89 -21.71 12.09 -14.80
CA ILE A 89 -20.28 12.41 -14.91
C ILE A 89 -19.89 12.24 -16.38
N ARG A 90 -20.41 13.10 -17.25
CA ARG A 90 -19.94 13.24 -18.63
C ARG A 90 -19.17 14.55 -18.73
N ASN A 91 -18.05 14.60 -18.03
CA ASN A 91 -17.01 15.55 -18.36
C ASN A 91 -16.10 14.81 -19.33
N GLU A 92 -16.05 15.25 -20.58
CA GLU A 92 -14.85 15.09 -21.38
C GLU A 92 -13.73 15.71 -20.56
N ILE A 93 -12.97 14.85 -19.88
CA ILE A 93 -11.69 15.23 -19.29
C ILE A 93 -10.83 15.53 -20.51
N THR A 94 -10.85 16.77 -21.00
CA THR A 94 -9.85 17.25 -21.94
C THR A 94 -8.53 16.95 -21.27
N GLN A 95 -7.84 15.92 -21.75
CA GLN A 95 -6.55 15.53 -21.19
C GLN A 95 -5.62 16.70 -21.45
N LEU A 96 -5.46 17.57 -20.44
CA LEU A 96 -4.44 18.61 -20.48
C LEU A 96 -3.14 17.87 -20.79
N LYS A 97 -2.50 18.22 -21.92
CA LYS A 97 -1.17 17.69 -22.26
C LYS A 97 -0.26 18.03 -21.09
N LYS A 98 0.01 17.05 -20.23
CA LYS A 98 0.92 17.23 -19.10
C LYS A 98 2.26 17.61 -19.71
N GLN A 99 2.74 18.81 -19.42
CA GLN A 99 4.08 19.23 -19.82
C GLN A 99 5.05 18.17 -19.29
N PRO A 100 6.05 17.73 -20.09
CA PRO A 100 7.04 16.77 -19.63
C PRO A 100 7.73 17.37 -18.41
N THR A 101 7.37 16.89 -17.23
CA THR A 101 8.02 17.28 -15.99
C THR A 101 9.48 16.85 -16.11
N PHE A 102 10.42 17.77 -15.95
CA PHE A 102 11.84 17.43 -15.89
C PHE A 102 12.03 16.38 -14.79
N ARG A 103 12.29 15.13 -15.18
CA ARG A 103 12.49 14.04 -14.22
C ARG A 103 13.93 14.07 -13.80
N ASP A 104 14.17 14.21 -12.50
CA ASP A 104 15.50 14.01 -11.95
C ASP A 104 15.85 12.53 -12.11
N PRO A 105 16.88 12.17 -12.89
CA PRO A 105 17.24 10.78 -13.13
C PRO A 105 17.56 10.01 -11.83
N ARG A 106 17.93 10.71 -10.74
CA ARG A 106 18.13 10.08 -9.43
C ARG A 106 16.82 9.59 -8.81
N PHE A 107 15.70 10.20 -9.19
CA PHE A 107 14.37 9.92 -8.67
C PHE A 107 13.42 9.39 -9.75
N ASP A 108 13.93 9.08 -10.96
CA ASP A 108 13.15 8.49 -12.04
C ASP A 108 13.00 6.98 -11.81
N PRO A 109 11.76 6.45 -11.73
CA PRO A 109 11.54 5.01 -11.64
C PRO A 109 12.19 4.19 -12.76
N LEU A 110 12.47 4.80 -13.92
CA LEU A 110 13.11 4.14 -15.07
C LEU A 110 14.63 3.96 -14.90
N CYS A 111 15.29 4.72 -14.02
CA CYS A 111 16.75 4.67 -13.85
C CYS A 111 17.27 3.48 -13.01
N GLY A 112 16.39 2.55 -12.62
CA GLY A 112 16.75 1.31 -11.93
C GLY A 112 16.80 1.45 -10.41
N THR A 113 17.14 0.36 -9.73
CA THR A 113 17.21 0.29 -8.25
C THR A 113 18.64 0.31 -7.74
N PHE A 114 18.81 0.66 -6.47
CA PHE A 114 20.12 0.68 -5.82
C PHE A 114 20.77 -0.71 -5.83
N ASN A 115 21.89 -0.85 -6.52
CA ASN A 115 22.74 -2.04 -6.46
C ASN A 115 23.84 -1.83 -5.41
N GLU A 116 23.72 -2.55 -4.29
CA GLU A 116 24.66 -2.46 -3.18
C GLU A 116 26.09 -2.91 -3.56
N GLU A 117 26.23 -3.92 -4.44
CA GLU A 117 27.53 -4.48 -4.82
C GLU A 117 28.31 -3.47 -5.66
N SER A 118 27.72 -2.97 -6.75
CA SER A 118 28.34 -1.96 -7.60
C SER A 118 28.64 -0.67 -6.84
N PHE A 119 27.76 -0.25 -5.93
CA PHE A 119 28.03 0.92 -5.09
C PHE A 119 29.27 0.70 -4.20
N ARG A 120 29.39 -0.45 -3.55
CA ARG A 120 30.53 -0.76 -2.69
C ARG A 120 31.83 -0.82 -3.48
N GLU A 121 31.81 -1.38 -4.68
CA GLU A 121 32.97 -1.43 -5.57
C GLU A 121 33.39 -0.03 -6.02
N ASN A 122 32.44 0.75 -6.57
CA ASN A 122 32.69 2.10 -7.08
C ASN A 122 33.15 3.07 -5.99
N TYR A 123 32.63 2.92 -4.76
CA TYR A 123 32.93 3.80 -3.63
C TYR A 123 33.84 3.17 -2.57
N LYS A 124 34.60 2.13 -2.94
CA LYS A 124 35.52 1.44 -2.04
C LYS A 124 36.54 2.38 -1.38
N PHE A 125 37.00 3.39 -2.14
CA PHE A 125 37.97 4.39 -1.68
C PHE A 125 37.49 5.19 -0.44
N LEU A 126 36.18 5.32 -0.23
CA LEU A 126 35.63 6.01 0.96
C LEU A 126 36.04 5.32 2.25
N TYR A 127 36.22 4.00 2.23
CA TYR A 127 36.71 3.27 3.41
C TYR A 127 38.15 3.64 3.74
N ASP A 128 39.03 3.70 2.73
CA ASP A 128 40.43 4.09 2.89
C ASP A 128 40.56 5.54 3.37
N MET A 129 39.71 6.44 2.87
CA MET A 129 39.62 7.82 3.36
C MET A 129 39.25 7.87 4.84
N LYS A 130 38.21 7.14 5.26
CA LYS A 130 37.80 7.07 6.67
C LYS A 130 38.89 6.52 7.58
N GLN A 131 39.67 5.54 7.13
CA GLN A 131 40.81 5.06 7.91
C GLN A 131 41.90 6.12 8.07
N LYS A 132 42.19 6.90 7.02
CA LYS A 132 43.14 8.01 7.08
C LYS A 132 42.65 9.12 8.02
N GLU A 133 41.37 9.50 7.92
CA GLU A 133 40.72 10.46 8.82
C GLU A 133 40.77 9.99 10.27
N TYR A 134 40.50 8.70 10.52
CA TYR A 134 40.60 8.14 11.87
C TYR A 134 42.00 8.32 12.45
N LYS A 135 43.05 7.96 11.70
CA LYS A 135 44.47 8.14 12.11
C LYS A 135 44.85 9.61 12.26
N GLN A 136 44.25 10.51 11.49
CA GLN A 136 44.46 11.93 11.64
C GLN A 136 43.87 12.43 12.96
N LEU A 137 42.63 12.04 13.29
CA LEU A 137 42.01 12.36 14.58
C LEU A 137 42.76 11.77 15.78
N GLU A 138 43.46 10.64 15.61
CA GLU A 138 44.34 10.13 16.68
C GLU A 138 45.50 11.08 16.96
N ARG A 139 46.17 11.55 15.90
CA ARG A 139 47.28 12.51 16.01
C ARG A 139 46.80 13.85 16.55
N GLU A 140 45.68 14.36 16.06
CA GLU A 140 45.11 15.62 16.57
C GLU A 140 44.75 15.52 18.07
N LEU A 141 44.23 14.37 18.52
CA LEU A 141 43.90 14.15 19.94
C LEU A 141 45.14 14.15 20.85
N GLU A 142 46.30 13.77 20.32
CA GLU A 142 47.58 13.80 21.04
C GLU A 142 48.16 15.22 21.11
N MET A 143 48.00 16.01 20.04
CA MET A 143 48.53 17.36 19.94
C MET A 143 47.66 18.44 20.62
N THR A 144 46.35 18.20 20.73
CA THR A 144 45.41 19.22 21.22
C THR A 144 45.43 19.31 22.75
N GLU A 145 45.75 20.50 23.26
CA GLU A 145 45.75 20.80 24.70
C GLU A 145 44.39 21.33 25.18
N ASP A 146 43.63 22.03 24.32
CA ASP A 146 42.32 22.58 24.69
C ASP A 146 41.31 21.46 25.02
N VAL A 147 40.61 21.63 26.15
CA VAL A 147 39.73 20.62 26.73
C VAL A 147 38.47 20.43 25.89
N GLU A 148 37.90 21.52 25.37
CA GLU A 148 36.64 21.46 24.61
C GLU A 148 36.87 20.88 23.21
N GLU A 149 37.93 21.31 22.51
CA GLU A 149 38.33 20.71 21.24
C GLU A 149 38.70 19.23 21.38
N ARG A 150 39.46 18.88 22.43
CA ARG A 150 39.81 17.48 22.70
C ARG A 150 38.59 16.60 22.93
N ARG A 151 37.53 17.10 23.58
CA ARG A 151 36.25 16.40 23.72
C ARG A 151 35.57 16.17 22.37
N LYS A 152 35.54 17.18 21.50
CA LYS A 152 34.98 17.08 20.14
C LYS A 152 35.73 16.05 19.30
N ILE A 153 37.06 16.12 19.28
CA ILE A 153 37.92 15.17 18.55
C ILE A 153 37.70 13.74 19.05
N LYS A 154 37.64 13.55 20.38
CA LYS A 154 37.37 12.23 20.99
C LYS A 154 36.02 11.67 20.56
N TYR A 155 34.99 12.50 20.51
CA TYR A 155 33.66 12.09 20.03
C TYR A 155 33.69 11.68 18.55
N LEU A 156 34.34 12.48 17.69
CA LEU A 156 34.47 12.18 16.26
C LEU A 156 35.26 10.90 16.03
N LYS A 157 36.39 10.72 16.72
CA LYS A 157 37.19 9.49 16.70
C LYS A 157 36.35 8.28 17.10
N GLN A 158 35.57 8.38 18.18
CA GLN A 158 34.69 7.30 18.60
C GLN A 158 33.63 6.97 17.54
N ARG A 159 33.00 7.98 16.94
CA ARG A 159 31.99 7.81 15.89
C ARG A 159 32.57 7.11 14.67
N LEU A 160 33.71 7.59 14.15
CA LEU A 160 34.38 6.96 13.00
C LEU A 160 34.88 5.55 13.33
N GLY A 161 35.45 5.34 14.51
CA GLY A 161 35.87 4.02 14.96
C GLY A 161 34.71 3.02 15.11
N ASN A 162 33.50 3.49 15.44
CA ASN A 162 32.30 2.64 15.40
C ASN A 162 31.92 2.27 13.96
N GLN A 163 31.96 3.24 13.03
CA GLN A 163 31.64 3.00 11.62
C GLN A 163 32.62 2.02 10.97
N ILE A 164 33.92 2.16 11.23
CA ILE A 164 34.95 1.25 10.70
C ILE A 164 34.74 -0.17 11.23
N ARG A 165 34.48 -0.34 12.54
CA ARG A 165 34.22 -1.65 13.14
C ARG A 165 32.96 -2.32 12.61
N GLU A 166 31.88 -1.57 12.42
CA GLU A 166 30.66 -2.12 11.81
C GLU A 166 30.88 -2.50 10.35
N HIS A 167 31.64 -1.71 9.59
CA HIS A 167 32.01 -2.06 8.22
C HIS A 167 32.81 -3.37 8.16
N GLU A 168 33.87 -3.50 8.96
CA GLU A 168 34.69 -4.73 9.02
C GLU A 168 33.86 -5.96 9.42
N LYS A 169 32.93 -5.80 10.35
CA LYS A 169 32.02 -6.88 10.75
C LYS A 169 31.13 -7.32 9.58
N LEU A 170 30.53 -6.37 8.86
CA LEU A 170 29.69 -6.67 7.69
C LEU A 170 30.51 -7.34 6.59
N GLU A 171 31.72 -6.86 6.31
CA GLU A 171 32.61 -7.49 5.33
C GLU A 171 33.00 -8.92 5.74
N LYS A 172 33.28 -9.17 7.02
CA LYS A 172 33.55 -10.52 7.53
C LYS A 172 32.35 -11.46 7.34
N GLU A 173 31.14 -10.99 7.64
CA GLU A 173 29.91 -11.77 7.42
C GLU A 173 29.68 -12.05 5.93
N LYS A 174 29.88 -11.05 5.06
CA LYS A 174 29.76 -11.22 3.61
C LYS A 174 30.76 -12.22 3.06
N ARG A 175 32.03 -12.14 3.49
CA ARG A 175 33.07 -13.10 3.09
C ARG A 175 32.70 -14.53 3.47
N LYS A 176 32.21 -14.77 4.69
CA LYS A 176 31.73 -16.11 5.10
C LYS A 176 30.62 -16.63 4.20
N ILE A 177 29.65 -15.77 3.86
CA ILE A 177 28.56 -16.16 2.94
C ILE A 177 29.10 -16.47 1.54
N GLN A 178 30.08 -15.69 1.05
CA GLN A 178 30.72 -15.95 -0.24
C GLN A 178 31.51 -17.26 -0.23
N GLU A 179 32.27 -17.54 0.83
CA GLU A 179 33.01 -18.79 1.04
C GLU A 179 32.05 -19.99 1.04
N GLU A 180 30.96 -19.93 1.81
CA GLU A 180 29.91 -20.98 1.81
C GLU A 180 29.33 -21.22 0.39
N LYS A 181 29.03 -20.14 -0.34
CA LYS A 181 28.51 -20.25 -1.72
C LYS A 181 29.55 -20.85 -2.67
N GLN A 182 30.82 -20.50 -2.51
CA GLN A 182 31.91 -21.06 -3.30
C GLN A 182 32.08 -22.55 -3.03
N GLU A 183 32.07 -22.98 -1.76
CA GLU A 183 32.13 -24.40 -1.38
C GLU A 183 30.96 -25.22 -1.95
N ILE A 184 29.75 -24.67 -1.91
CA ILE A 184 28.58 -25.32 -2.51
C ILE A 184 28.76 -25.45 -4.03
N ARG A 185 29.24 -24.39 -4.70
CA ARG A 185 29.51 -24.40 -6.14
C ARG A 185 30.59 -25.41 -6.51
N THR A 186 31.65 -25.56 -5.71
CA THR A 186 32.71 -26.54 -5.97
C THR A 186 32.22 -27.98 -5.79
N LYS A 187 31.41 -28.28 -4.76
CA LYS A 187 30.79 -29.60 -4.57
C LYS A 187 29.86 -29.98 -5.72
N LEU A 188 29.01 -29.04 -6.14
CA LEU A 188 28.14 -29.24 -7.30
C LEU A 188 28.93 -29.52 -8.58
N ARG A 189 30.04 -28.79 -8.81
CA ARG A 189 30.93 -29.05 -9.95
C ARG A 189 31.56 -30.44 -9.93
N LYS A 190 31.82 -30.99 -8.74
CA LYS A 190 32.32 -32.36 -8.55
C LYS A 190 31.23 -33.44 -8.70
N GLY A 191 29.95 -33.04 -8.80
CA GLY A 191 28.81 -33.97 -8.80
C GLY A 191 28.38 -34.45 -7.40
N GLU A 192 28.96 -33.88 -6.33
CA GLU A 192 28.58 -34.19 -4.96
C GLU A 192 27.30 -33.42 -4.56
N LYS A 193 26.47 -34.03 -3.70
CA LYS A 193 25.26 -33.36 -3.18
C LYS A 193 25.66 -32.26 -2.17
N PRO A 194 25.33 -30.98 -2.40
CA PRO A 194 25.66 -29.91 -1.47
C PRO A 194 24.83 -30.00 -0.19
N VAL A 195 25.46 -29.73 0.95
CA VAL A 195 24.80 -29.71 2.27
C VAL A 195 24.53 -28.26 2.67
N PHE A 196 23.26 -27.93 2.92
CA PHE A 196 22.85 -26.61 3.37
C PHE A 196 22.58 -26.62 4.87
N LYS A 197 23.36 -25.84 5.62
CA LYS A 197 23.17 -25.70 7.07
C LYS A 197 21.85 -24.98 7.37
N LYS A 198 21.13 -25.46 8.39
CA LYS A 198 19.90 -24.81 8.88
C LYS A 198 20.24 -23.45 9.50
N LYS A 199 19.25 -22.55 9.54
CA LYS A 199 19.39 -21.23 10.19
C LYS A 199 19.78 -21.35 11.67
N SER A 200 19.31 -22.38 12.38
CA SER A 200 19.67 -22.66 13.77
C SER A 200 21.15 -23.05 13.93
N GLU A 201 21.66 -23.91 13.04
CA GLU A 201 23.04 -24.36 13.02
C GLU A 201 23.99 -23.18 12.76
N LYS A 202 23.70 -22.33 11.75
CA LYS A 202 24.48 -21.12 11.49
C LYS A 202 24.53 -20.16 12.68
N LYS A 203 23.42 -20.03 13.42
CA LYS A 203 23.39 -19.24 14.66
C LYS A 203 24.27 -19.84 15.74
N LEU A 204 24.22 -21.16 15.91
CA LEU A 204 25.06 -21.86 16.89
C LEU A 204 26.54 -21.70 16.56
N GLU A 205 26.92 -21.87 15.29
CA GLU A 205 28.28 -21.64 14.79
C GLU A 205 28.75 -20.22 15.10
N GLY A 206 27.94 -19.20 14.77
CA GLY A 206 28.28 -17.81 15.11
C GLY A 206 28.38 -17.54 16.61
N LEU A 207 27.62 -18.27 17.44
CA LEU A 207 27.75 -18.21 18.91
C LEU A 207 29.06 -18.82 19.39
N ILE A 208 29.47 -19.96 18.83
CA ILE A 208 30.72 -20.65 19.13
C ILE A 208 31.91 -19.75 18.74
N GLU A 209 31.93 -19.24 17.51
CA GLU A 209 32.97 -18.32 17.03
C GLU A 209 33.09 -17.09 17.94
N LYS A 210 31.96 -16.49 18.31
CA LYS A 210 31.94 -15.34 19.22
C LYS A 210 32.46 -15.70 20.61
N TYR A 211 32.13 -16.88 21.11
CA TYR A 211 32.64 -17.37 22.39
C TYR A 211 34.16 -17.54 22.34
N GLU A 212 34.70 -18.13 21.26
CA GLU A 212 36.13 -18.27 21.06
C GLU A 212 36.85 -16.93 20.93
N GLU A 213 36.31 -15.97 20.17
CA GLU A 213 36.85 -14.61 20.07
C GLU A 213 36.88 -13.91 21.44
N LEU A 214 35.83 -14.08 22.25
CA LEU A 214 35.77 -13.52 23.61
C LEU A 214 36.74 -14.21 24.57
N LYS A 215 36.94 -15.52 24.40
CA LYS A 215 37.92 -16.31 25.16
C LYS A 215 39.34 -15.87 24.81
N LYS A 216 39.67 -15.75 23.52
CA LYS A 216 40.97 -15.25 23.02
C LYS A 216 41.27 -13.83 23.49
N SER A 217 40.25 -12.98 23.56
CA SER A 217 40.39 -11.58 24.00
C SER A 217 40.28 -11.39 25.53
N ASN A 218 40.21 -12.47 26.32
CA ASN A 218 40.03 -12.46 27.78
C ASN A 218 38.83 -11.62 28.27
N LYS A 219 37.83 -11.40 27.41
CA LYS A 219 36.61 -10.60 27.71
C LYS A 219 35.39 -11.46 28.01
N LEU A 220 35.56 -12.78 28.04
CA LEU A 220 34.48 -13.75 28.18
C LEU A 220 33.71 -13.59 29.51
N GLN A 221 34.39 -13.57 30.65
CA GLN A 221 33.77 -13.43 31.97
C GLN A 221 32.92 -12.16 32.07
N LYS A 222 33.51 -11.01 31.68
CA LYS A 222 32.81 -9.71 31.62
C LYS A 222 31.59 -9.74 30.70
N HIS A 223 31.64 -10.47 29.60
CA HIS A 223 30.49 -10.63 28.71
C HIS A 223 29.38 -11.48 29.35
N ILE A 224 29.74 -12.57 30.03
CA ILE A 224 28.80 -13.42 30.77
C ILE A 224 28.13 -12.64 31.89
N GLU A 225 28.89 -11.90 32.70
CA GLU A 225 28.37 -11.03 33.76
C GLU A 225 27.40 -9.97 33.22
N LYS A 226 27.73 -9.31 32.11
CA LYS A 226 26.84 -8.34 31.48
C LYS A 226 25.56 -9.00 30.97
N LYS A 227 25.66 -10.23 30.43
CA LYS A 227 24.51 -10.98 29.94
C LYS A 227 23.62 -11.46 31.10
N SER A 228 24.19 -11.95 32.19
CA SER A 228 23.46 -12.37 33.39
C SER A 228 22.74 -11.19 34.04
N LYS A 229 23.41 -10.04 34.21
CA LYS A 229 22.78 -8.80 34.71
C LYS A 229 21.61 -8.35 33.84
N LYS A 230 21.75 -8.40 32.51
CA LYS A 230 20.67 -8.06 31.57
C LYS A 230 19.49 -9.03 31.66
N LEU A 231 19.75 -10.32 31.83
CA LEU A 231 18.69 -11.32 32.00
C LEU A 231 17.95 -11.11 33.31
N ALA A 232 18.68 -10.96 34.43
CA ALA A 232 18.08 -10.66 35.74
C ALA A 232 17.19 -9.40 35.70
N ALA A 233 17.67 -8.33 35.05
CA ALA A 233 16.89 -7.11 34.88
C ALA A 233 15.64 -7.26 33.99
N LYS A 234 15.64 -8.23 33.06
CA LYS A 234 14.45 -8.57 32.26
C LYS A 234 13.44 -9.38 33.08
N PHE A 235 13.90 -10.37 33.85
CA PHE A 235 13.04 -11.16 34.73
C PHE A 235 12.33 -10.28 35.77
N LYS A 236 13.05 -9.35 36.40
CA LYS A 236 12.48 -8.36 37.33
C LYS A 236 11.46 -7.38 36.73
N LYS A 237 11.41 -7.26 35.40
CA LYS A 237 10.44 -6.41 34.68
C LYS A 237 9.22 -7.19 34.19
N SER A 238 9.32 -8.52 34.13
CA SER A 238 8.24 -9.40 33.70
C SER A 238 7.45 -10.00 34.86
N GLU A 239 8.02 -9.96 36.07
CA GLU A 239 7.28 -10.06 37.34
C GLU A 239 6.57 -8.74 37.66
#